data_AF-A0A973SZD4-F1
#
_entry.id   AF-A0A973SZD4-F1
#
_cell.length_a   1.000
_cell.length_b   1.000
_cell.length_c   1.000
_cell.angle_alpha   90.00
_cell.angle_beta   90.00
_cell.angle_gamma   90.00
#
_symmetry.space_group_name_H-M   'P 1'
#
loop_
_entity.id
_entity.type
_entity.pdbx_description
1 polymer ?
#
loop_
_entity_poly.entity_id
_entity_poly.type
_entity_poly.pdbx_seq_one_letter_code
_entity_poly.pdbx_strand_id
1 'polypeptide(L)'
;MAARPPRHPPAERARAQSEDLTIAEPYSMAGYSRANFPHWITQYGTCDTREVVLARGGEDVQRGDQCRAISGTWVSLYDSKVITSASQIDIDHVDPLANAWRSGGTSGRPISAERSPTT
;
A
#
# COMPACT_ATOMS: atom_id res chain seq x y z
N MET A 1 8.98 -7.54 -14.82
CA MET A 1 8.13 -8.37 -13.95
C MET A 1 7.88 -7.66 -12.62
N ALA A 2 6.64 -7.33 -12.27
CA ALA A 2 6.30 -6.79 -10.94
C ALA A 2 6.76 -7.74 -9.82
N ALA A 3 7.35 -7.20 -8.75
CA ALA A 3 7.79 -7.98 -7.60
C ALA A 3 6.62 -8.78 -7.02
N ARG A 4 6.63 -10.09 -7.25
CA ARG A 4 5.60 -11.01 -6.76
C ARG A 4 5.66 -10.99 -5.22
N PRO A 5 4.54 -10.74 -4.52
CA PRO A 5 4.54 -10.78 -3.06
C PRO A 5 5.04 -12.14 -2.55
N PRO A 6 5.57 -12.20 -1.31
CA PRO A 6 5.99 -13.46 -0.71
C PRO A 6 4.89 -14.51 -0.81
N ARG A 7 5.28 -15.80 -0.93
CA ARG A 7 4.32 -16.89 -1.07
C ARG A 7 3.37 -16.91 0.13
N HIS A 8 2.09 -16.63 -0.14
CA HIS A 8 1.00 -16.81 0.81
C HIS A 8 0.93 -18.27 1.29
N PRO A 9 0.42 -18.54 2.50
CA PRO A 9 0.17 -19.91 2.96
C PRO A 9 -0.71 -20.69 1.96
N PRO A 10 -0.64 -22.04 1.95
CA PRO A 10 -1.56 -22.86 1.17
C PRO A 10 -3.01 -22.44 1.40
N ALA A 11 -3.83 -22.44 0.34
CA ALA A 11 -5.19 -21.91 0.38
C ALA A 11 -6.05 -22.51 1.50
N GLU A 12 -5.85 -23.80 1.84
CA GLU A 12 -6.49 -24.47 2.96
C GLU A 12 -6.19 -23.78 4.29
N ARG A 13 -4.91 -23.50 4.58
CA ARG A 13 -4.48 -22.81 5.80
C ARG A 13 -5.04 -21.39 5.86
N ALA A 14 -5.01 -20.66 4.74
CA ALA A 14 -5.55 -19.30 4.68
C ALA A 14 -7.08 -19.28 4.95
N ARG A 15 -7.82 -20.28 4.46
CA ARG A 15 -9.27 -20.42 4.71
C ARG A 15 -9.54 -20.73 6.18
N ALA A 16 -8.86 -21.73 6.75
CA ALA A 16 -9.00 -22.07 8.17
C ALA A 16 -8.70 -20.86 9.08
N GLN A 17 -7.67 -20.07 8.75
CA GLN A 17 -7.35 -18.84 9.47
C GLN A 17 -8.44 -17.77 9.31
N SER A 18 -9.05 -17.66 8.12
CA SER A 18 -10.12 -16.69 7.87
C SER A 18 -11.42 -17.05 8.59
N GLU A 19 -11.74 -18.33 8.71
CA GLU A 19 -12.92 -18.84 9.42
C GLU A 19 -12.83 -18.62 10.94
N ASP A 20 -11.62 -18.53 11.49
CA ASP A 20 -11.37 -18.23 12.91
C ASP A 20 -11.49 -16.73 13.25
N LEU A 21 -11.51 -15.85 12.25
CA LEU A 21 -11.62 -14.41 12.48
C LEU A 21 -13.04 -14.03 12.90
N THR A 22 -13.15 -13.38 14.05
CA THR A 22 -14.41 -12.76 14.49
C THR A 22 -14.71 -11.53 13.66
N ILE A 23 -15.90 -11.48 13.04
CA ILE A 23 -16.42 -10.28 12.39
C ILE A 23 -16.84 -9.28 13.48
N ALA A 24 -16.20 -8.12 13.50
CA ALA A 24 -16.55 -7.03 14.40
C ALA A 24 -17.45 -6.00 13.70
N GLU A 25 -18.29 -5.33 14.48
CA GLU A 25 -19.05 -4.16 14.01
C GLU A 25 -18.09 -3.00 13.67
N PRO A 26 -18.44 -2.14 12.70
CA PRO A 26 -17.65 -0.96 12.38
C PRO A 26 -17.46 -0.04 13.60
N TYR A 27 -16.24 0.46 13.79
CA TYR A 27 -15.94 1.44 14.83
C TYR A 27 -16.59 2.80 14.55
N SER A 28 -16.73 3.62 15.59
CA SER A 28 -17.30 4.97 15.52
C SER A 28 -16.51 5.91 14.61
N MET A 29 -17.22 6.83 13.94
CA MET A 29 -16.64 7.94 13.17
C MET A 29 -16.19 9.12 14.03
N ALA A 30 -16.42 9.09 15.34
CA ALA A 30 -15.98 10.14 16.25
C ALA A 30 -14.45 10.36 16.12
N GLY A 31 -14.05 11.62 15.92
CA GLY A 31 -12.63 11.98 15.74
C GLY A 31 -12.06 11.73 14.34
N TYR A 32 -12.86 11.23 13.38
CA TYR A 32 -12.40 11.11 11.99
C TYR A 32 -12.06 12.47 11.41
N SER A 33 -10.83 12.58 10.90
CA SER A 33 -10.35 13.73 10.14
C SER A 33 -9.42 13.24 9.04
N ARG A 34 -9.54 13.82 7.84
CA ARG A 34 -8.59 13.59 6.73
C ARG A 34 -7.17 13.96 7.14
N ALA A 35 -7.00 14.91 8.06
CA ALA A 35 -5.69 15.32 8.57
C ALA A 35 -4.96 14.20 9.34
N ASN A 36 -5.68 13.18 9.83
CA ASN A 36 -5.08 12.03 10.51
C ASN A 36 -4.43 11.03 9.53
N PHE A 37 -4.58 11.25 8.22
CA PHE A 37 -3.97 10.45 7.16
C PHE A 37 -2.99 11.35 6.40
N PRO A 38 -1.81 11.62 6.97
CA PRO A 38 -0.78 12.39 6.28
C PRO A 38 -0.43 11.70 4.97
N HIS A 39 -0.03 12.48 3.98
CA HIS A 39 0.28 11.99 2.65
C HIS A 39 1.65 11.29 2.65
N TRP A 40 2.55 11.63 1.72
CA TRP A 40 3.86 11.00 1.66
C TRP A 40 4.71 11.33 2.89
N ILE A 41 4.91 10.32 3.73
CA ILE A 41 5.87 10.37 4.83
C ILE A 41 7.23 9.89 4.34
N THR A 42 8.30 10.38 4.95
CA THR A 42 9.66 9.87 4.70
C THR A 42 9.77 8.42 5.15
N GLN A 43 10.23 7.55 4.26
CA GLN A 43 10.49 6.14 4.57
C GLN A 43 11.93 5.94 5.04
N TYR A 44 12.89 6.52 4.31
CA TYR A 44 14.31 6.50 4.64
C TYR A 44 15.05 7.61 3.89
N GLY A 45 16.10 8.18 4.51
CA GLY A 45 16.86 9.29 3.93
C GLY A 45 15.93 10.43 3.52
N THR A 46 15.95 10.79 2.24
CA THR A 46 15.04 11.78 1.64
C THR A 46 13.91 11.13 0.81
N CYS A 47 13.83 9.80 0.76
CA CYS A 47 12.80 9.11 -0.02
C CYS A 47 11.48 9.10 0.74
N ASP A 48 10.43 9.63 0.12
CA ASP A 48 9.07 9.52 0.64
C ASP A 48 8.38 8.22 0.21
N THR A 49 7.20 7.94 0.77
CA THR A 49 6.42 6.75 0.43
C THR A 49 6.11 6.65 -1.07
N ARG A 50 5.88 7.76 -1.77
CA ARG A 50 5.54 7.74 -3.19
C ARG A 50 6.68 7.15 -4.00
N GLU A 51 7.90 7.62 -3.76
CA GLU A 51 9.03 7.21 -4.58
C GLU A 51 9.45 5.78 -4.31
N VAL A 52 9.28 5.33 -3.06
CA VAL A 52 9.47 3.92 -2.71
C VAL A 52 8.46 3.03 -3.44
N VAL A 53 7.18 3.44 -3.52
CA VAL A 53 6.15 2.68 -4.21
C VAL A 53 6.36 2.68 -5.73
N LEU A 54 6.62 3.85 -6.35
CA LEU A 54 6.87 3.94 -7.79
C LEU A 54 8.01 3.05 -8.21
N ALA A 55 9.10 3.06 -7.46
CA ALA A 55 10.26 2.27 -7.83
C ALA A 55 10.16 0.76 -7.51
N ARG A 56 9.22 0.36 -6.65
CA ARG A 56 8.86 -1.05 -6.45
C ARG A 56 7.89 -1.53 -7.53
N GLY A 57 6.97 -0.67 -7.97
CA GLY A 57 5.88 -1.01 -8.88
C GLY A 57 6.21 -0.87 -10.37
N GLY A 58 7.30 -0.20 -10.71
CA GLY A 58 7.74 0.00 -12.10
C GLY A 58 8.89 -0.91 -12.51
N GLU A 59 9.09 -0.98 -13.82
CA GLU A 59 10.22 -1.66 -14.47
C GLU A 59 11.22 -0.62 -14.98
N ASP A 60 12.52 -0.94 -14.90
CA ASP A 60 13.62 -0.07 -15.33
C ASP A 60 13.55 1.37 -14.78
N VAL A 61 13.09 1.51 -13.53
CA VAL A 61 12.89 2.81 -12.90
C VAL A 61 14.22 3.48 -12.58
N GLN A 62 14.49 4.62 -13.21
CA GLN A 62 15.64 5.47 -12.89
C GLN A 62 15.23 6.52 -11.87
N ARG A 63 16.06 6.69 -10.83
CA ARG A 63 15.84 7.68 -9.77
C ARG A 63 16.91 8.75 -9.82
N GLY A 64 16.49 10.00 -9.60
CA GLY A 64 17.37 11.13 -9.42
C GLY A 64 17.54 11.51 -7.95
N ASP A 65 17.81 12.80 -7.75
CA ASP A 65 17.88 13.40 -6.43
C ASP A 65 16.58 13.19 -5.65
N GLN A 66 16.73 13.07 -4.33
CA GLN A 66 15.61 12.83 -3.41
C GLN A 66 14.79 11.58 -3.78
N CYS A 67 15.42 10.61 -4.45
CA CYS A 67 14.83 9.36 -4.89
C CYS A 67 13.75 9.53 -5.97
N ARG A 68 13.66 10.72 -6.59
CA ARG A 68 12.57 11.03 -7.50
C ARG A 68 12.61 10.15 -8.73
N ALA A 69 11.51 9.48 -9.07
CA ALA A 69 11.44 8.68 -10.28
C ALA A 69 11.49 9.61 -11.52
N ILE A 70 12.54 9.47 -12.34
CA ILE A 70 12.74 10.25 -13.57
C ILE A 70 12.11 9.54 -14.76
N SER A 71 12.29 8.22 -14.82
CA SER A 71 11.77 7.37 -15.89
C SER A 71 11.51 5.96 -15.35
N GLY A 72 10.77 5.17 -16.13
CA GLY A 72 10.45 3.78 -15.84
C GLY A 72 9.28 3.35 -16.71
N THR A 73 8.80 2.14 -16.49
CA THR A 73 7.58 1.63 -17.13
C THR A 73 6.64 1.10 -16.07
N TRP A 74 5.40 1.58 -16.08
CA TRP A 74 4.33 1.13 -15.19
C TRP A 74 3.13 0.71 -16.03
N VAL A 75 2.39 -0.28 -15.53
CA VAL A 75 1.12 -0.71 -16.13
C VAL A 75 0.01 -0.39 -15.15
N SER A 76 -0.95 0.41 -15.59
CA SER A 76 -2.14 0.75 -14.81
C SER A 76 -3.02 -0.48 -14.63
N LEU A 77 -3.39 -0.78 -13.38
CA LEU A 77 -4.31 -1.87 -13.06
C LEU A 77 -5.77 -1.54 -13.41
N TYR A 78 -6.10 -0.25 -13.59
CA TYR A 78 -7.46 0.19 -13.83
C TYR A 78 -7.87 0.10 -15.30
N ASP A 79 -6.93 0.35 -16.20
CA ASP A 79 -7.21 0.48 -17.64
C ASP A 79 -6.12 -0.14 -18.53
N SER A 80 -5.17 -0.88 -17.94
CA SER A 80 -4.08 -1.59 -18.63
C SER A 80 -3.15 -0.69 -19.45
N LYS A 81 -3.20 0.63 -19.26
CA LYS A 81 -2.30 1.54 -19.98
C LYS A 81 -0.87 1.42 -19.49
N VAL A 82 0.06 1.47 -20.44
CA VAL A 82 1.49 1.58 -20.16
C VAL A 82 1.83 3.06 -20.01
N ILE A 83 2.43 3.41 -18.88
CA ILE A 83 2.83 4.77 -18.53
C ILE A 83 4.34 4.77 -18.34
N THR A 84 5.03 5.73 -18.96
CA THR A 84 6.50 5.85 -18.88
C THR A 84 6.98 7.10 -18.15
N SER A 85 6.09 8.07 -17.96
CA SER A 85 6.37 9.28 -17.17
C SER A 85 5.83 9.13 -15.75
N ALA A 86 6.73 9.18 -14.76
CA ALA A 86 6.35 9.11 -13.34
C ALA A 86 5.42 10.25 -12.88
N SER A 87 5.40 11.38 -13.60
CA SER A 87 4.50 12.50 -13.31
C SER A 87 3.05 12.24 -13.72
N GLN A 88 2.80 11.25 -14.59
CA GLN A 88 1.46 10.87 -15.03
C GLN A 88 0.84 9.78 -14.15
N ILE A 89 1.54 9.33 -13.12
CA ILE A 89 1.11 8.28 -12.23
C ILE A 89 0.56 8.89 -10.95
N ASP A 90 -0.64 8.51 -10.56
CA ASP A 90 -1.16 8.75 -9.23
C ASP A 90 -1.23 7.43 -8.46
N ILE A 91 -1.06 7.55 -7.14
CA ILE A 91 -1.16 6.42 -6.22
C ILE A 91 -2.41 6.64 -5.38
N ASP A 92 -3.40 5.81 -5.66
CA ASP A 92 -4.73 5.95 -5.09
C ASP A 92 -4.99 5.01 -3.92
N HIS A 93 -5.89 5.44 -3.05
CA HIS A 93 -6.47 4.59 -2.03
C HIS A 93 -7.65 3.84 -2.66
N VAL A 94 -7.50 2.53 -2.87
CA VAL A 94 -8.59 1.67 -3.35
C VAL A 94 -9.70 1.59 -2.30
N ASP A 95 -9.33 1.47 -1.02
CA ASP A 95 -10.26 1.52 0.10
C ASP A 95 -10.37 2.97 0.64
N PRO A 96 -11.57 3.58 0.71
CA PRO A 96 -11.73 4.93 1.23
C PRO A 96 -11.19 5.08 2.66
N LEU A 97 -10.54 6.19 2.96
CA LEU A 97 -9.96 6.46 4.30
C LEU A 97 -10.98 6.38 5.44
N ALA A 98 -12.25 6.75 5.18
CA ALA A 98 -13.32 6.63 6.16
C ALA A 98 -13.65 5.16 6.49
N ASN A 99 -13.50 4.25 5.51
CA ASN A 99 -13.64 2.82 5.76
C ASN A 99 -12.44 2.29 6.55
N ALA A 100 -11.21 2.68 6.18
CA ALA A 100 -10.01 2.33 6.95
C ALA A 100 -10.10 2.78 8.42
N TRP A 101 -10.67 3.97 8.68
CA TRP A 101 -10.94 4.46 10.03
C TRP A 101 -11.86 3.51 10.82
N ARG A 102 -13.04 3.18 10.26
CA ARG A 102 -14.03 2.33 10.93
C ARG A 102 -13.64 0.86 11.00
N SER A 103 -12.65 0.43 10.23
CA SER A 103 -12.12 -0.95 10.24
C SER A 103 -10.94 -1.14 11.19
N GLY A 104 -10.64 -0.14 12.03
CA GLY A 104 -9.63 -0.25 13.11
C GLY A 104 -8.40 0.65 12.94
N GLY A 105 -8.34 1.47 11.88
CA GLY A 105 -7.26 2.43 11.65
C GLY A 105 -7.10 3.50 12.74
N THR A 106 -8.10 3.67 13.62
CA THR A 106 -8.07 4.59 14.77
C THR A 106 -7.06 4.23 15.84
N SER A 107 -6.69 2.95 15.94
CA SER A 107 -5.99 2.40 17.10
C SER A 107 -4.47 2.30 16.93
N GLY A 108 -3.92 2.78 15.81
CA GLY A 108 -2.50 2.59 15.48
C GLY A 108 -2.09 1.12 15.36
N ARG A 109 -3.05 0.19 15.45
CA ARG A 109 -2.83 -1.23 15.22
C ARG A 109 -2.60 -1.40 13.73
N PRO A 110 -1.51 -2.05 13.30
CA PRO A 110 -1.40 -2.45 11.92
C PRO A 110 -2.65 -3.28 11.60
N ILE A 111 -3.38 -2.92 10.54
CA ILE A 111 -4.18 -3.91 9.82
C ILE A 111 -3.21 -5.07 9.57
N SER A 112 -3.57 -6.30 9.95
CA SER A 112 -2.66 -7.45 9.91
C SER A 112 -2.15 -7.69 8.49
N ALA A 113 -1.07 -7.01 8.12
CA ALA A 113 -0.15 -7.44 7.09
C ALA A 113 0.78 -8.41 7.82
N GLU A 114 0.66 -9.69 7.49
CA GLU A 114 1.53 -10.75 7.99
C GLU A 114 2.99 -10.29 7.84
N ARG A 115 3.63 -9.87 8.94
CA ARG A 115 5.08 -9.87 9.02
C ARG A 115 5.48 -11.33 9.19
N SER A 116 5.91 -11.98 8.12
CA SER A 116 6.69 -13.21 8.24
C SER A 116 7.88 -12.94 9.17
N PRO A 117 8.03 -13.68 10.28
CA PRO A 117 9.25 -13.60 11.08
C PRO A 117 10.39 -14.15 10.22
N THR A 118 11.45 -13.35 10.12
CA THR A 118 12.68 -13.70 9.43
C THR A 118 13.34 -14.84 10.20
N THR A 119 13.57 -15.96 9.53
CA THR A 119 14.62 -16.94 9.85
C THR A 119 15.30 -17.29 8.54
#